data_AF-A0A933PGE2-F1
#
_entry.id   AF-A0A933PGE2-F1
#
_cell.length_a   1.000
_cell.length_b   1.000
_cell.length_c   1.000
_cell.angle_alpha   90.00
_cell.angle_beta   90.00
_cell.angle_gamma   90.00
#
_symmetry.space_group_name_H-M   'P 1'
#
loop_
_entity.id
_entity.type
_entity.pdbx_description
1 polymer ?
#
loop_
_entity_poly.entity_id
_entity_poly.type
_entity_poly.pdbx_seq_one_letter_code
_entity_poly.pdbx_strand_id
1 'polypeptide(L)'
;MDGWELRERRRAAGLTLREVARAAGTAESNVAAYERGTKVARSATVERILTAVDAGADSPVHRQTLLTVPAAASELRRGLRAGWTTAELLRLVRELRSNFGHLRDDADRAVYFARPATTGDQRWDAMLAANAEDLSLRAGLPAPPWSAGHALPTFWFVGSSPSLRAYAFARSPISMQVRGVMVDPGDLAAV
;
A
#
# COMPACT_ATOMS: atom_id res chain seq x y z
N MET A 1 19.69 9.81 10.70
CA MET A 1 18.70 10.90 10.68
C MET A 1 18.19 11.11 12.08
N ASP A 2 18.32 12.34 12.56
CA ASP A 2 17.85 12.74 13.88
C ASP A 2 16.34 13.07 13.85
N GLY A 3 15.64 12.91 14.98
CA GLY A 3 14.21 13.21 15.10
C GLY A 3 13.89 14.68 14.82
N TRP A 4 14.81 15.58 15.21
CA TRP A 4 14.73 17.01 14.90
C TRP A 4 14.75 17.27 13.38
N GLU A 5 15.67 16.64 12.65
CA GLU A 5 15.81 16.80 11.20
C GLU A 5 14.55 16.38 10.46
N LEU A 6 13.94 15.26 10.87
CA LEU A 6 12.67 14.79 10.33
C LEU A 6 11.54 15.82 10.55
N ARG A 7 11.45 16.38 11.75
CA ARG A 7 10.43 17.37 12.10
C ARG A 7 10.56 18.64 11.26
N GLU A 8 11.78 19.14 11.10
CA GLU A 8 12.03 20.36 10.32
C GLU A 8 11.72 20.14 8.85
N ARG A 9 12.14 19.02 8.25
CA ARG A 9 11.79 18.67 6.86
C ARG A 9 10.28 18.59 6.65
N ARG A 10 9.55 17.92 7.54
CA ARG A 10 8.09 17.82 7.46
C ARG A 10 7.42 19.21 7.52
N ARG A 11 7.87 20.06 8.44
CA ARG A 11 7.33 21.42 8.61
C ARG A 11 7.62 22.29 7.40
N ALA A 12 8.83 22.22 6.85
CA ALA A 12 9.20 22.92 5.63
C ALA A 12 8.36 22.47 4.43
N ALA A 13 8.00 21.18 4.38
CA ALA A 13 7.10 20.63 3.35
C ALA A 13 5.61 20.98 3.57
N GLY A 14 5.26 21.71 4.64
CA GLY A 14 3.88 22.10 4.95
C GLY A 14 2.98 20.97 5.45
N LEU A 15 3.55 19.82 5.82
CA LEU A 15 2.80 18.61 6.14
C LEU A 15 2.50 18.48 7.64
N THR A 16 1.31 17.99 7.98
CA THR A 16 0.94 17.59 9.34
C THR A 16 1.50 16.20 9.68
N LEU A 17 1.57 15.89 10.98
CA LEU A 17 1.93 14.54 11.44
C LEU A 17 0.96 13.49 10.90
N ARG A 18 -0.34 13.82 10.82
CA ARG A 18 -1.40 12.92 10.37
C ARG A 18 -1.29 12.58 8.89
N GLU A 19 -0.99 13.57 8.04
CA GLU A 19 -0.80 13.37 6.60
C GLU A 19 0.38 12.43 6.33
N VAL A 20 1.54 12.72 6.92
CA VAL A 20 2.72 11.86 6.80
C VAL A 20 2.46 10.45 7.34
N ALA A 21 1.86 10.35 8.52
CA ALA A 21 1.57 9.06 9.15
C ALA A 21 0.65 8.19 8.29
N ARG A 22 -0.42 8.79 7.74
CA ARG A 22 -1.35 8.11 6.84
C ARG A 22 -0.63 7.60 5.60
N ALA A 23 0.05 8.49 4.86
CA ALA A 23 0.74 8.12 3.62
C ALA A 23 1.83 7.05 3.85
N ALA A 24 2.54 7.10 4.98
CA ALA A 24 3.58 6.13 5.34
C ALA A 24 3.05 4.83 5.98
N GLY A 25 1.73 4.69 6.18
CA GLY A 25 1.13 3.49 6.78
C GLY A 25 1.54 3.25 8.23
N THR A 26 1.59 4.33 9.03
CA THR A 26 1.93 4.28 10.47
C THR A 26 0.95 5.14 11.29
N ALA A 27 0.99 4.99 12.61
CA ALA A 27 0.24 5.86 13.52
C ALA A 27 0.90 7.24 13.67
N GLU A 28 0.07 8.28 13.78
CA GLU A 28 0.51 9.67 14.05
C GLU A 28 1.35 9.77 15.33
N SER A 29 0.93 9.07 16.39
CA SER A 29 1.65 9.01 17.66
C SER A 29 3.06 8.42 17.52
N ASN A 30 3.28 7.50 16.59
CA ASN A 30 4.60 6.97 16.29
C ASN A 30 5.47 8.03 15.62
N VAL A 31 4.96 8.75 14.62
CA VAL A 31 5.70 9.83 13.94
C VAL A 31 6.11 10.90 14.95
N ALA A 32 5.17 11.31 15.81
CA ALA A 32 5.44 12.27 16.86
C ALA A 32 6.51 11.77 17.87
N ALA A 33 6.49 10.48 18.21
CA ALA A 33 7.50 9.88 19.09
C ALA A 33 8.88 9.80 18.42
N TYR A 34 8.94 9.58 17.10
CA TYR A 34 10.19 9.62 16.33
C TYR A 34 10.77 11.04 16.27
N GLU A 35 9.93 12.05 16.00
CA GLU A 35 10.36 13.46 15.95
C GLU A 35 10.90 13.98 17.29
N ARG A 36 10.37 13.46 18.42
CA ARG A 36 10.86 13.81 19.76
C ARG A 36 12.07 12.98 20.21
N GLY A 37 12.49 12.00 19.42
CA GLY A 37 13.56 11.06 19.81
C GLY A 37 13.17 10.08 20.93
N THR A 38 11.91 10.04 21.36
CA THR A 38 11.46 9.13 22.43
C THR A 38 11.29 7.69 21.94
N LYS A 39 11.31 7.48 20.62
CA LYS A 39 11.26 6.17 19.99
C LYS A 39 12.18 6.18 18.76
N VAL A 40 12.85 5.06 18.50
CA VAL A 40 13.66 4.89 17.29
C VAL A 40 12.87 4.06 16.27
N ALA A 41 12.70 4.60 15.06
CA ALA A 41 12.06 3.90 13.96
C ALA A 41 13.04 2.92 13.31
N ARG A 42 12.52 1.79 12.80
CA ARG A 42 13.31 0.91 11.92
C ARG A 42 13.63 1.63 10.61
N SER A 43 14.73 1.28 9.96
CA SER A 43 15.17 1.88 8.69
C SER A 43 14.05 1.95 7.65
N ALA A 44 13.35 0.85 7.41
CA ALA A 44 12.23 0.81 6.45
C ALA A 44 11.04 1.73 6.84
N THR A 45 10.84 2.00 8.13
CA THR A 45 9.81 2.95 8.57
C THR A 45 10.26 4.39 8.36
N VAL A 46 11.54 4.69 8.62
CA VAL A 46 12.13 6.01 8.34
C VAL A 46 12.05 6.31 6.84
N GLU A 47 12.43 5.35 6.00
CA GLU A 47 12.38 5.47 4.54
C GLU A 47 10.97 5.84 4.07
N ARG A 48 9.93 5.10 4.47
CA ARG A 48 8.54 5.43 4.13
C ARG A 48 8.10 6.82 4.58
N ILE A 49 8.47 7.21 5.79
CA ILE A 49 8.12 8.53 6.34
C ILE A 49 8.78 9.63 5.51
N LEU A 50 10.04 9.45 5.13
CA LEU A 50 10.76 10.41 4.32
C LEU A 50 10.21 10.50 2.90
N THR A 51 9.93 9.37 2.25
CA THR A 51 9.28 9.38 0.95
C THR A 51 7.94 10.11 0.99
N ALA A 52 7.18 9.97 2.08
CA ALA A 52 5.94 10.72 2.27
C ALA A 52 6.15 12.23 2.48
N VAL A 53 7.22 12.63 3.18
CA VAL A 53 7.58 14.05 3.33
C VAL A 53 8.06 14.63 2.00
N ASP A 54 8.86 13.89 1.25
CA ASP A 54 9.49 14.32 0.00
C ASP A 54 8.48 14.47 -1.14
N ALA A 55 7.32 13.82 -1.06
CA ALA A 55 6.19 14.08 -1.96
C ALA A 55 5.63 15.51 -1.83
N GLY A 56 5.79 16.16 -0.66
CA GLY A 56 5.34 17.53 -0.40
C GLY A 56 3.83 17.71 -0.32
N ALA A 57 3.37 18.78 0.35
CA ALA A 57 1.95 19.01 0.60
C ALA A 57 1.07 19.13 -0.67
N ASP A 58 1.64 19.53 -1.80
CA ASP A 58 0.90 19.69 -3.06
C ASP A 58 0.61 18.37 -3.79
N SER A 59 1.30 17.29 -3.41
CA SER A 59 1.07 15.95 -3.94
C SER A 59 -0.42 15.57 -3.81
N PRO A 60 -1.05 15.04 -4.87
CA PRO A 60 -2.35 14.38 -4.80
C PRO A 60 -2.49 13.42 -3.62
N VAL A 61 -1.41 12.71 -3.24
CA VAL A 61 -1.43 11.75 -2.12
C VAL A 61 -1.88 12.42 -0.82
N HIS A 62 -1.40 13.63 -0.56
CA HIS A 62 -1.79 14.40 0.62
C HIS A 62 -3.07 15.19 0.37
N ARG A 63 -3.15 15.98 -0.71
CA ARG A 63 -4.29 16.86 -0.99
C ARG A 63 -5.63 16.12 -1.14
N GLN A 64 -5.59 14.92 -1.71
CA GLN A 64 -6.78 14.09 -1.94
C GLN A 64 -6.86 12.92 -0.95
N THR A 65 -5.91 12.81 -0.01
CA THR A 65 -5.85 11.74 0.98
C THR A 65 -5.88 10.34 0.33
N LEU A 66 -5.06 10.15 -0.71
CA LEU A 66 -5.03 8.89 -1.45
C LEU A 66 -4.52 7.75 -0.55
N LEU A 67 -5.18 6.60 -0.65
CA LEU A 67 -4.71 5.34 -0.07
C LEU A 67 -3.47 4.85 -0.82
N THR A 68 -2.31 4.93 -0.16
CA THR A 68 -1.03 4.39 -0.64
C THR A 68 -0.89 2.90 -0.31
N VAL A 69 0.08 2.21 -0.90
CA VAL A 69 0.35 0.79 -0.58
C VAL A 69 0.70 0.59 0.91
N PRO A 70 1.57 1.40 1.56
CA PRO A 70 1.77 1.32 3.00
C PRO A 70 0.50 1.54 3.83
N ALA A 71 -0.32 2.53 3.44
CA ALA A 71 -1.57 2.82 4.12
C ALA A 71 -2.54 1.64 4.01
N ALA A 72 -2.70 1.09 2.80
CA ALA A 72 -3.51 -0.10 2.54
C ALA A 72 -3.04 -1.29 3.39
N ALA A 73 -1.73 -1.54 3.48
CA ALA A 73 -1.20 -2.62 4.33
C ALA A 73 -1.50 -2.41 5.82
N SER A 74 -1.45 -1.16 6.30
CA SER A 74 -1.80 -0.84 7.68
C SER A 74 -3.30 -1.04 7.95
N GLU A 75 -4.16 -0.59 7.04
CA GLU A 75 -5.62 -0.75 7.16
C GLU A 75 -6.05 -2.22 7.01
N LEU A 76 -5.45 -2.98 6.09
CA LEU A 76 -5.66 -4.42 5.98
C LEU A 76 -5.27 -5.14 7.27
N ARG A 77 -4.10 -4.83 7.85
CA ARG A 77 -3.68 -5.40 9.15
C ARG A 77 -4.70 -5.11 10.24
N ARG A 78 -5.22 -3.88 10.29
CA ARG A 78 -6.24 -3.47 11.27
C ARG A 78 -7.54 -4.23 11.05
N GLY A 79 -8.02 -4.31 9.81
CA GLY A 79 -9.24 -5.02 9.45
C GLY A 79 -9.17 -6.52 9.73
N LEU A 80 -8.05 -7.17 9.40
CA LEU A 80 -7.80 -8.57 9.73
C LEU A 80 -7.88 -8.84 11.23
N ARG A 81 -7.28 -7.98 12.05
CA ARG A 81 -7.36 -8.08 13.52
C ARG A 81 -8.76 -7.83 14.07
N ALA A 82 -9.54 -6.99 13.38
CA ALA A 82 -10.93 -6.70 13.73
C ALA A 82 -11.92 -7.74 13.19
N GLY A 83 -11.46 -8.77 12.47
CA GLY A 83 -12.32 -9.82 11.91
C GLY A 83 -13.13 -9.39 10.69
N TRP A 84 -12.66 -8.40 9.92
CA TRP A 84 -13.33 -7.98 8.69
C TRP A 84 -13.40 -9.12 7.66
N THR A 85 -14.49 -9.13 6.90
CA THR A 85 -14.72 -10.06 5.81
C THR A 85 -13.78 -9.79 4.63
N THR A 86 -13.62 -10.79 3.75
CA THR A 86 -12.82 -10.61 2.52
C THR A 86 -13.40 -9.50 1.64
N ALA A 87 -14.72 -9.36 1.56
CA ALA A 87 -15.36 -8.31 0.78
C ALA A 87 -15.04 -6.90 1.32
N GLU A 88 -15.03 -6.72 2.63
CA GLU A 88 -14.64 -5.45 3.26
C GLU A 88 -13.18 -5.12 3.00
N LEU A 89 -12.28 -6.10 3.12
CA LEU A 89 -10.85 -5.91 2.85
C LEU A 89 -10.58 -5.64 1.35
N LEU A 90 -11.35 -6.26 0.43
CA LEU A 90 -11.27 -5.99 -1.00
C LEU A 90 -11.64 -4.55 -1.36
N ARG A 91 -12.50 -3.88 -0.59
CA ARG A 91 -12.80 -2.45 -0.82
C ARG A 91 -11.54 -1.59 -0.73
N LEU A 92 -10.63 -1.89 0.21
CA LEU A 92 -9.34 -1.20 0.33
C LEU A 92 -8.45 -1.43 -0.90
N VAL A 93 -8.46 -2.64 -1.48
CA VAL A 93 -7.70 -2.95 -2.70
C VAL A 93 -8.27 -2.21 -3.90
N ARG A 94 -9.60 -2.15 -4.05
CA ARG A 94 -10.26 -1.36 -5.11
C ARG A 94 -9.96 0.12 -4.97
N GLU A 95 -10.06 0.66 -3.76
CA GLU A 95 -9.73 2.06 -3.47
C GLU A 95 -8.27 2.37 -3.81
N LEU A 96 -7.34 1.52 -3.38
CA LEU A 96 -5.93 1.60 -3.76
C LEU A 96 -5.81 1.71 -5.28
N ARG A 97 -6.32 0.73 -6.04
CA ARG A 97 -6.25 0.71 -7.50
C ARG A 97 -6.88 1.94 -8.15
N SER A 98 -8.01 2.42 -7.63
CA SER A 98 -8.67 3.65 -8.11
C SER A 98 -7.75 4.87 -7.95
N ASN A 99 -7.14 5.01 -6.77
CA ASN A 99 -6.29 6.13 -6.42
C ASN A 99 -5.03 6.26 -7.29
N PHE A 100 -4.59 5.17 -7.93
CA PHE A 100 -3.48 5.19 -8.87
C PHE A 100 -3.69 6.17 -10.03
N GLY A 101 -4.95 6.35 -10.48
CA GLY A 101 -5.28 7.27 -11.58
C GLY A 101 -5.06 8.76 -11.26
N HIS A 102 -4.82 9.11 -9.99
CA HIS A 102 -4.63 10.49 -9.56
C HIS A 102 -3.17 10.91 -9.43
N LEU A 103 -2.22 9.97 -9.57
CA LEU A 103 -0.78 10.25 -9.47
C LEU A 103 -0.31 11.04 -10.68
N ARG A 104 0.56 12.03 -10.46
CA ARG A 104 1.01 12.97 -11.51
C ARG A 104 2.47 12.75 -11.88
N ASP A 105 3.32 12.59 -10.89
CA ASP A 105 4.77 12.56 -11.07
C ASP A 105 5.45 11.39 -10.34
N ASP A 106 6.78 11.37 -10.38
CA ASP A 106 7.58 10.32 -9.76
C ASP A 106 7.60 10.40 -8.22
N ALA A 107 7.43 11.59 -7.65
CA ALA A 107 7.36 11.75 -6.20
C ALA A 107 6.05 11.15 -5.66
N ASP A 108 4.93 11.39 -6.36
CA ASP A 108 3.64 10.74 -6.10
C ASP A 108 3.75 9.21 -6.16
N ARG A 109 4.38 8.70 -7.22
CA ARG A 109 4.59 7.25 -7.40
C ARG A 109 5.47 6.66 -6.33
N ALA A 110 6.53 7.37 -5.92
CA ALA A 110 7.44 6.92 -4.88
C ALA A 110 6.73 6.73 -3.54
N VAL A 111 5.95 7.72 -3.09
CA VAL A 111 5.19 7.58 -1.83
C VAL A 111 4.06 6.55 -1.96
N TYR A 112 3.38 6.51 -3.11
CA TYR A 112 2.25 5.63 -3.34
C TYR A 112 2.69 4.15 -3.33
N PHE A 113 3.80 3.81 -3.99
CA PHE A 113 4.35 2.45 -4.05
C PHE A 113 5.44 2.16 -3.00
N ALA A 114 5.62 3.00 -1.99
CA ALA A 114 6.64 2.76 -0.97
C ALA A 114 6.47 1.38 -0.30
N ARG A 115 7.58 0.73 0.08
CA ARG A 115 7.56 -0.64 0.60
C ARG A 115 6.69 -0.73 1.87
N PRO A 116 5.57 -1.49 1.87
CA PRO A 116 4.71 -1.60 3.05
C PRO A 116 5.35 -2.44 4.16
N ALA A 117 4.79 -2.37 5.36
CA ALA A 117 5.00 -3.39 6.39
C ALA A 117 3.98 -4.52 6.23
N THR A 118 4.35 -5.77 6.55
CA THR A 118 3.48 -6.96 6.41
C THR A 118 2.11 -6.78 7.06
N THR A 119 1.04 -7.08 6.35
CA THR A 119 -0.33 -7.13 6.89
C THR A 119 -0.49 -8.17 8.02
N GLY A 120 0.45 -9.11 8.13
CA GLY A 120 0.38 -10.26 9.04
C GLY A 120 -0.29 -11.48 8.41
N ASP A 121 -0.81 -11.37 7.18
CA ASP A 121 -1.37 -12.47 6.39
C ASP A 121 -0.68 -12.49 5.02
N GLN A 122 0.03 -13.59 4.72
CA GLN A 122 0.79 -13.74 3.47
C GLN A 122 -0.07 -13.57 2.22
N ARG A 123 -1.36 -13.91 2.30
CA ARG A 123 -2.31 -13.78 1.19
C ARG A 123 -2.51 -12.32 0.80
N TRP A 124 -2.72 -11.46 1.79
CA TRP A 124 -2.90 -10.03 1.56
C TRP A 124 -1.59 -9.32 1.20
N ASP A 125 -0.46 -9.79 1.73
CA ASP A 125 0.86 -9.31 1.31
C ASP A 125 1.13 -9.64 -0.17
N ALA A 126 0.81 -10.87 -0.61
CA ALA A 126 0.89 -11.29 -2.00
C ALA A 126 -0.05 -10.48 -2.91
N MET A 127 -1.27 -10.19 -2.46
CA MET A 127 -2.23 -9.34 -3.18
C MET A 127 -1.68 -7.91 -3.35
N LEU A 128 -1.14 -7.29 -2.31
CA LEU A 128 -0.58 -5.95 -2.41
C LEU A 128 0.65 -5.91 -3.34
N ALA A 129 1.53 -6.90 -3.24
CA ALA A 129 2.67 -7.03 -4.15
C ALA A 129 2.22 -7.19 -5.62
N ALA A 130 1.24 -8.06 -5.87
CA ALA A 130 0.69 -8.27 -7.21
C ALA A 130 0.02 -7.02 -7.79
N ASN A 131 -0.69 -6.25 -6.95
CA ASN A 131 -1.32 -4.99 -7.37
C ASN A 131 -0.28 -3.91 -7.67
N ALA A 132 0.77 -3.80 -6.85
CA ALA A 132 1.85 -2.87 -7.11
C ALA A 132 2.53 -3.16 -8.46
N GLU A 133 2.84 -4.43 -8.73
CA GLU A 133 3.40 -4.87 -10.01
C GLU A 133 2.43 -4.62 -11.18
N ASP A 134 1.15 -5.04 -11.06
CA ASP A 134 0.14 -4.87 -12.13
C ASP A 134 -0.05 -3.39 -12.52
N LEU A 135 -0.20 -2.51 -11.53
CA LEU A 135 -0.42 -1.08 -11.77
C LEU A 135 0.81 -0.42 -12.40
N SER A 136 2.01 -0.72 -11.91
CA SER A 136 3.25 -0.18 -12.48
C SER A 136 3.44 -0.63 -13.92
N LEU A 137 3.30 -1.94 -14.20
CA LEU A 137 3.49 -2.48 -15.55
C LEU A 137 2.45 -1.93 -16.54
N ARG A 138 1.19 -1.78 -16.14
CA ARG A 138 0.14 -1.18 -16.99
C ARG A 138 0.42 0.27 -17.35
N ALA A 139 1.14 0.99 -16.48
CA ALA A 139 1.56 2.37 -16.74
C ALA A 139 2.91 2.47 -17.46
N GLY A 140 3.50 1.35 -17.89
CA GLY A 140 4.82 1.33 -18.54
C GLY A 140 5.98 1.66 -17.58
N LEU A 141 5.78 1.48 -16.27
CA LEU A 141 6.75 1.75 -15.23
C LEU A 141 7.42 0.45 -14.75
N PRO A 142 8.67 0.50 -14.27
CA PRO A 142 9.28 -0.65 -13.62
C PRO A 142 8.50 -1.05 -12.36
N ALA A 143 8.33 -2.35 -12.14
CA ALA A 143 7.70 -2.84 -10.92
C ALA A 143 8.56 -2.49 -9.68
N PRO A 144 7.94 -2.13 -8.54
CA PRO A 144 8.69 -1.83 -7.33
C PRO A 144 9.49 -3.06 -6.88
N PRO A 145 10.81 -2.96 -6.58
CA PRO A 145 11.63 -4.13 -6.27
C PRO A 145 11.13 -4.99 -5.11
N TRP A 146 10.44 -4.37 -4.14
CA TRP A 146 9.87 -5.09 -3.00
C TRP A 146 8.67 -5.98 -3.35
N SER A 147 8.04 -5.74 -4.50
CA SER A 147 6.90 -6.51 -4.97
C SER A 147 7.31 -7.89 -5.48
N ALA A 148 8.59 -8.09 -5.83
CA ALA A 148 9.11 -9.39 -6.23
C ALA A 148 8.93 -10.45 -5.12
N GLY A 149 8.67 -11.70 -5.52
CA GLY A 149 8.40 -12.80 -4.59
C GLY A 149 6.94 -12.86 -4.14
N HIS A 150 6.70 -13.23 -2.88
CA HIS A 150 5.36 -13.40 -2.28
C HIS A 150 4.49 -14.50 -2.92
N ALA A 151 5.12 -15.53 -3.49
CA ALA A 151 4.39 -16.70 -3.96
C ALA A 151 3.78 -17.46 -2.78
N LEU A 152 2.49 -17.74 -2.87
CA LEU A 152 1.78 -18.55 -1.89
C LEU A 152 2.05 -20.04 -2.12
N PRO A 153 2.13 -20.85 -1.05
CA PRO A 153 2.32 -22.30 -1.18
C PRO A 153 1.10 -23.01 -1.79
N THR A 154 -0.07 -22.38 -1.74
CA THR A 154 -1.34 -22.90 -2.30
C THR A 154 -2.12 -21.77 -2.94
N PHE A 155 -2.91 -22.07 -3.97
CA PHE A 155 -3.78 -21.07 -4.59
C PHE A 155 -4.80 -20.52 -3.61
N TRP A 156 -4.83 -19.20 -3.51
CA TRP A 156 -5.82 -18.46 -2.76
C TRP A 156 -6.87 -17.90 -3.70
N PHE A 157 -8.07 -18.49 -3.65
CA PHE A 157 -9.24 -18.02 -4.36
C PHE A 157 -9.94 -16.94 -3.55
N VAL A 158 -9.82 -15.70 -4.00
CA VAL A 158 -10.25 -14.50 -3.28
C VAL A 158 -11.75 -14.30 -3.50
N GLY A 159 -12.53 -14.35 -2.44
CA GLY A 159 -13.97 -14.04 -2.45
C GLY A 159 -14.85 -14.94 -3.33
N SER A 160 -14.28 -15.89 -4.07
CA SER A 160 -15.00 -16.66 -5.08
C SER A 160 -15.67 -17.90 -4.50
N SER A 161 -16.95 -18.07 -4.86
CA SER A 161 -17.65 -19.34 -4.75
C SER A 161 -16.83 -20.46 -5.41
N PRO A 162 -16.86 -21.71 -4.90
CA PRO A 162 -16.22 -22.86 -5.54
C PRO A 162 -16.51 -22.97 -7.05
N SER A 163 -17.73 -22.62 -7.48
CA SER A 163 -18.14 -22.66 -8.89
C SER A 163 -17.41 -21.65 -9.79
N LEU A 164 -16.87 -20.57 -9.23
CA LEU A 164 -16.19 -19.50 -9.99
C LEU A 164 -14.67 -19.63 -9.99
N ARG A 165 -14.11 -20.66 -9.32
CA ARG A 165 -12.65 -20.83 -9.21
C ARG A 165 -11.97 -21.01 -10.56
N ALA A 166 -12.58 -21.77 -11.48
CA ALA A 166 -12.02 -21.95 -12.83
C ALA A 166 -11.97 -20.61 -13.60
N TYR A 167 -13.00 -19.77 -13.44
CA TYR A 167 -13.05 -18.45 -14.05
C TYR A 167 -11.98 -17.52 -13.45
N ALA A 168 -11.90 -17.45 -12.11
CA ALA A 168 -10.88 -16.66 -11.43
C ALA A 168 -9.46 -17.09 -11.84
N PHE A 169 -9.20 -18.39 -11.93
CA PHE A 169 -7.93 -18.93 -12.40
C PHE A 169 -7.59 -18.46 -13.82
N ALA A 170 -8.54 -18.57 -14.75
CA ALA A 170 -8.31 -18.21 -16.15
C ALA A 170 -8.18 -16.70 -16.40
N ARG A 171 -8.73 -15.86 -15.53
CA ARG A 171 -8.92 -14.42 -15.79
C ARG A 171 -8.11 -13.51 -14.89
N SER A 172 -7.56 -14.00 -13.77
CA SER A 172 -6.73 -13.20 -12.87
C SER A 172 -5.57 -12.53 -13.61
N PRO A 173 -5.19 -11.28 -13.27
CA PRO A 173 -3.96 -10.68 -13.79
C PRO A 173 -2.73 -11.57 -13.57
N ILE A 174 -1.77 -11.55 -14.51
CA ILE A 174 -0.59 -12.43 -14.46
C ILE A 174 0.22 -12.21 -13.17
N SER A 175 0.38 -10.96 -12.72
CA SER A 175 1.08 -10.63 -11.47
C SER A 175 0.46 -11.29 -10.23
N MET A 176 -0.84 -11.58 -10.26
CA MET A 176 -1.56 -12.29 -9.20
C MET A 176 -1.41 -13.79 -9.35
N GLN A 177 -1.57 -14.32 -10.57
CA GLN A 177 -1.45 -15.75 -10.86
C GLN A 177 -0.08 -16.30 -10.44
N VAL A 178 1.01 -15.60 -10.79
CA VAL A 178 2.39 -16.02 -10.44
C VAL A 178 2.63 -16.05 -8.93
N ARG A 179 1.82 -15.35 -8.14
CA ARG A 179 1.85 -15.35 -6.68
C ARG A 179 0.81 -16.29 -6.05
N GLY A 180 0.05 -17.03 -6.87
CA GLY A 180 -1.01 -17.93 -6.42
C GLY A 180 -2.28 -17.21 -5.94
N VAL A 181 -2.47 -15.94 -6.30
CA VAL A 181 -3.68 -15.17 -6.00
C VAL A 181 -4.64 -15.26 -7.18
N MET A 182 -5.81 -15.86 -6.95
CA MET A 182 -6.85 -16.05 -7.95
C MET A 182 -8.06 -15.21 -7.58
N VAL A 183 -8.35 -14.18 -8.37
CA VAL A 183 -9.41 -13.20 -8.11
C VAL A 183 -10.14 -12.87 -9.41
N ASP A 184 -11.44 -12.62 -9.33
CA ASP A 184 -12.18 -12.10 -10.46
C ASP A 184 -11.65 -10.70 -10.82
N PRO A 185 -11.30 -10.40 -12.08
CA PRO A 185 -10.93 -9.03 -12.47
C PRO A 185 -12.01 -7.99 -12.15
N GLY A 186 -13.29 -8.37 -12.20
CA GLY A 186 -14.41 -7.53 -11.77
C GLY A 186 -14.35 -7.21 -10.28
N ASP A 187 -13.68 -8.03 -9.47
CA ASP A 187 -13.44 -7.77 -8.06
C ASP A 187 -12.33 -6.76 -7.76
N LEU A 188 -11.56 -6.40 -8.79
CA LEU A 188 -10.47 -5.42 -8.72
C LEU A 188 -10.82 -4.09 -9.36
N ALA A 189 -11.85 -4.05 -10.21
CA ALA A 189 -12.33 -2.81 -10.79
C ALA A 189 -12.97 -1.93 -9.71
N ALA A 190 -12.68 -0.62 -9.74
CA ALA A 190 -13.50 0.36 -9.05
C ALA A 190 -14.90 0.36 -9.72
N VAL A 191 -15.96 0.36 -8.91
CA VAL A 191 -17.34 0.51 -9.39
C VAL A 191 -17.60 1.98 -9.66
#